data_AF-A0AA42MBQ6-F1
#
_entry.id   AF-A0AA42MBQ6-F1
#
_cell.length_a   1.000
_cell.length_b   1.000
_cell.length_c   1.000
_cell.angle_alpha   90.00
_cell.angle_beta   90.00
_cell.angle_gamma   90.00
#
_symmetry.space_group_name_H-M   'P 1'
#
loop_
_entity.id
_entity.type
_entity.pdbx_description
1 polymer ?
#
loop_
_entity_poly.entity_id
_entity_poly.type
_entity_poly.pdbx_seq_one_letter_code
_entity_poly.pdbx_strand_id
1 'polypeptide(L)'
;MHGTAEFLIAGATLISGAFIAVAICSRLGVPSIVGFLLAGMALGPHGLELIDGEATLGAIGELGVILLLFMLGLEFSLGKLMELRRLIFGVGLLQVATTSGRV
;
A
#
# COMPACT_ATOMS: atom_id res chain seq x y z
N MET A 1 17.36 16.10 24.39
CA MET A 1 16.04 15.49 24.67
C MET A 1 14.96 15.89 23.66
N HIS A 2 15.29 16.48 22.49
CA HIS A 2 14.31 16.87 21.47
C HIS A 2 13.94 15.72 20.50
N GLY A 3 14.85 14.77 20.23
CA GLY A 3 14.59 13.70 19.26
C GLY A 3 13.54 12.66 19.67
N THR A 4 13.33 12.41 20.97
CA THR A 4 12.28 11.48 21.44
C THR A 4 10.89 12.07 21.31
N ALA A 5 10.74 13.38 21.49
CA ALA A 5 9.47 14.07 21.36
C ALA A 5 9.06 14.20 19.89
N GLU A 6 9.99 14.55 19.00
CA GLU A 6 9.73 14.57 17.56
C GLU A 6 9.33 13.21 17.01
N PHE A 7 10.02 12.14 17.41
CA PHE A 7 9.64 10.78 17.00
C PHE A 7 8.21 10.42 17.44
N LEU A 8 7.83 10.79 18.67
CA LEU A 8 6.52 10.49 19.23
C LEU A 8 5.41 11.29 18.52
N ILE A 9 5.69 12.55 18.20
CA ILE A 9 4.77 13.41 17.44
C ILE A 9 4.64 12.91 16.00
N ALA A 10 5.73 12.58 15.32
CA ALA A 10 5.73 12.02 13.97
C ALA A 10 4.95 10.69 13.92
N GLY A 11 5.21 9.78 14.86
CA GLY A 11 4.45 8.53 14.98
C GLY A 11 2.96 8.75 15.25
N ALA A 12 2.62 9.67 16.15
CA ALA A 12 1.23 10.01 16.46
C ALA A 12 0.50 10.62 15.26
N THR A 13 1.14 11.52 14.50
CA THR A 13 0.56 12.10 13.29
C THR A 13 0.37 11.06 12.19
N LEU A 14 1.34 10.16 11.98
CA LEU A 14 1.23 9.08 11.00
C LEU A 14 0.06 8.14 11.32
N ILE A 15 -0.02 7.65 12.57
CA ILE A 15 -1.09 6.74 13.00
C ILE A 15 -2.45 7.43 12.94
N SER A 16 -2.53 8.69 13.37
CA SER A 16 -3.79 9.45 13.35
C SER A 16 -4.25 9.74 11.92
N GLY A 17 -3.33 10.15 11.04
CA GLY A 17 -3.61 10.38 9.62
C GLY A 17 -4.05 9.11 8.91
N ALA A 18 -3.35 7.99 9.14
CA ALA A 18 -3.73 6.68 8.62
C ALA A 18 -5.11 6.25 9.11
N PHE A 19 -5.40 6.41 10.41
CA PHE A 19 -6.70 6.06 10.98
C PHE A 19 -7.84 6.86 10.34
N ILE A 20 -7.67 8.18 10.17
CA ILE A 20 -8.66 9.05 9.54
C ILE A 20 -8.87 8.65 8.08
N ALA A 21 -7.80 8.48 7.31
CA ALA A 21 -7.87 8.11 5.90
C ALA A 21 -8.57 6.75 5.71
N VAL A 22 -8.22 5.75 6.53
CA VAL A 22 -8.86 4.43 6.51
C VAL A 22 -10.32 4.50 6.90
N ALA A 23 -10.68 5.29 7.92
CA ALA A 23 -12.08 5.47 8.32
C ALA A 23 -12.92 6.09 7.19
N ILE A 24 -12.36 7.06 6.46
CA ILE A 24 -13.02 7.66 5.29
C ILE A 24 -13.14 6.63 4.16
N CYS A 25 -12.07 5.92 3.79
CA CYS A 25 -12.12 4.90 2.74
C CYS A 25 -13.12 3.79 3.06
N SER A 26 -13.14 3.31 4.30
CA SER A 26 -14.07 2.29 4.77
C SER A 26 -15.53 2.77 4.70
N ARG A 27 -15.79 4.03 5.05
CA ARG A 27 -17.13 4.66 4.91
C ARG A 27 -17.59 4.78 3.46
N LEU A 28 -16.65 4.98 2.54
CA LEU A 28 -16.92 5.06 1.11
C LEU A 28 -16.99 3.69 0.42
N GLY A 29 -16.76 2.59 1.14
CA GLY A 29 -16.72 1.23 0.58
C GLY A 29 -15.44 0.89 -0.18
N VAL A 30 -14.39 1.70 -0.03
CA VAL A 30 -13.08 1.48 -0.65
C VAL A 30 -12.22 0.57 0.23
N PRO A 31 -11.40 -0.35 -0.33
CA PRO A 31 -10.50 -1.18 0.45
C PRO A 31 -9.58 -0.37 1.37
N SER A 32 -9.45 -0.76 2.64
CA SER A 32 -8.67 -0.04 3.66
C SER A 32 -7.20 0.17 3.30
N ILE A 33 -6.62 -0.72 2.49
CA ILE A 33 -5.25 -0.59 1.98
C ILE A 33 -5.05 0.74 1.23
N VAL A 34 -6.07 1.23 0.53
CA VAL A 34 -6.05 2.51 -0.18
C VAL A 34 -5.94 3.66 0.82
N GLY A 35 -6.63 3.59 1.96
CA GLY A 35 -6.54 4.59 3.02
C GLY A 35 -5.13 4.69 3.62
N PHE A 36 -4.47 3.55 3.85
CA PHE A 36 -3.07 3.54 4.31
C PHE A 36 -2.12 4.16 3.28
N LEU A 37 -2.30 3.85 2.00
CA LEU A 37 -1.48 4.42 0.91
C LEU A 37 -1.71 5.93 0.78
N LEU A 38 -2.95 6.40 0.84
CA LEU A 38 -3.29 7.82 0.76
C LEU A 38 -2.71 8.60 1.94
N ALA A 39 -2.77 8.06 3.16
CA ALA A 39 -2.15 8.67 4.32
C ALA A 39 -0.63 8.77 4.16
N GLY A 40 0.04 7.71 3.69
CA GLY A 40 1.47 7.73 3.40
C GLY A 40 1.86 8.73 2.31
N MET A 41 1.09 8.81 1.21
CA MET A 41 1.31 9.80 0.15
C MET A 41 1.10 11.24 0.64
N ALA A 42 0.07 11.47 1.47
CA ALA A 42 -0.27 12.80 1.95
C ALA A 42 0.66 13.29 3.07
N LEU A 43 1.08 12.42 3.99
CA LEU A 43 1.95 12.79 5.11
C LEU A 43 3.44 12.65 4.79
N GLY A 44 3.80 11.90 3.75
CA GLY A 44 5.18 11.68 3.31
C GLY A 44 5.81 12.91 2.62
N PRO A 45 7.07 12.77 2.17
CA PRO A 45 7.87 13.88 1.64
C PRO A 45 7.31 14.50 0.36
N HIS A 46 6.44 13.79 -0.37
CA HIS A 46 5.82 14.29 -1.60
C HIS A 46 4.44 14.92 -1.35
N GLY A 47 3.94 14.86 -0.11
CA GLY A 47 2.66 15.43 0.29
C GLY A 47 2.87 16.69 1.12
N LEU A 48 2.64 16.58 2.42
CA LEU A 48 2.78 17.67 3.38
C LEU A 48 4.18 17.76 4.00
N GLU A 49 5.08 16.81 3.69
CA GLU A 49 6.46 16.79 4.20
C GLU A 49 6.55 16.80 5.74
N LEU A 50 5.55 16.19 6.39
CA LEU A 50 5.49 16.08 7.86
C LEU A 50 6.45 15.00 8.40
N ILE A 51 6.83 14.05 7.56
CA ILE A 51 7.76 12.96 7.88
C ILE A 51 8.82 12.91 6.79
N ASP A 52 10.07 13.13 7.19
CA ASP A 52 11.22 12.95 6.33
C ASP A 52 11.40 11.47 5.99
N GLY A 53 11.70 11.20 4.72
CA GLY A 53 11.95 9.86 4.21
C GLY A 53 13.25 9.29 4.76
N GLU A 54 13.26 8.84 6.02
CA GLU A 54 14.36 8.06 6.55
C GLU A 54 14.50 6.77 5.72
N ALA A 55 15.72 6.44 5.30
CA ALA A 55 16.02 5.20 4.57
C ALA A 55 15.48 3.94 5.29
N THR A 56 15.34 4.01 6.63
CA THR A 56 14.76 2.98 7.49
C THR A 56 13.28 2.68 7.18
N LEU A 57 12.46 3.71 6.92
CA LEU A 57 11.03 3.55 6.61
C LEU A 57 10.82 2.84 5.26
N GLY A 58 11.68 3.14 4.28
CA GLY A 58 11.66 2.49 2.97
C GLY A 58 11.92 0.97 3.07
N ALA A 59 12.97 0.57 3.81
CA ALA A 59 13.31 -0.84 3.99
C ALA A 59 12.20 -1.64 4.71
N ILE A 60 11.53 -1.03 5.69
CA ILE A 60 10.37 -1.63 6.36
C ILE A 60 9.20 -1.80 5.39
N GLY A 61 8.94 -0.80 4.53
CA GLY A 61 7.91 -0.87 3.50
C GLY A 61 8.17 -1.98 2.48
N GLU A 62 9.41 -2.13 2.04
CA GLU A 62 9.82 -3.19 1.11
C GLU A 62 9.63 -4.59 1.72
N LEU A 63 10.04 -4.78 2.98
CA LEU A 63 9.74 -6.01 3.74
C LEU A 63 8.23 -6.24 3.88
N GLY A 64 7.45 -5.19 4.14
CA GLY A 64 6.00 -5.28 4.23
C GLY A 64 5.35 -5.77 2.93
N VAL A 65 5.80 -5.26 1.78
CA VAL A 65 5.32 -5.72 0.46
C VAL A 65 5.73 -7.17 0.21
N ILE A 66 6.95 -7.57 0.54
CA ILE A 66 7.40 -8.97 0.39
C ILE A 66 6.52 -9.90 1.23
N LEU A 67 6.26 -9.55 2.50
CA LEU A 67 5.40 -10.32 3.38
C LEU A 67 3.95 -10.36 2.88
N LEU A 68 3.43 -9.25 2.35
CA LEU A 68 2.09 -9.19 1.76
C LEU A 68 1.96 -10.11 0.54
N LEU A 69 2.92 -10.06 -0.38
CA LEU A 69 2.94 -10.92 -1.56
C LEU A 69 3.13 -12.40 -1.17
N PHE A 70 3.89 -12.67 -0.11
CA PHE A 70 4.02 -14.01 0.45
C PHE A 70 2.69 -14.52 1.03
N MET A 71 2.01 -13.71 1.85
CA MET A 71 0.68 -14.05 2.39
C MET A 71 -0.33 -14.28 1.26
N LEU A 72 -0.34 -13.40 0.26
CA LEU A 72 -1.18 -13.54 -0.93
C LEU A 72 -0.92 -14.88 -1.65
N GLY A 73 0.35 -15.28 -1.73
CA GLY A 73 0.76 -16.59 -2.27
C GLY A 73 0.27 -17.78 -1.45
N LEU A 74 0.18 -17.65 -0.12
CA LEU A 74 -0.38 -18.68 0.76
C LEU A 74 -1.91 -18.74 0.71
N GLU A 75 -2.58 -17.60 0.48
CA GLU A 75 -4.04 -17.52 0.40
C GLU A 75 -4.58 -18.10 -0.92
N PHE A 76 -3.82 -17.99 -2.01
CA PHE A 76 -4.19 -18.58 -3.29
C PHE A 76 -3.76 -20.05 -3.42
N SER A 77 -4.72 -20.95 -3.62
CA SER A 77 -4.42 -22.33 -3.98
C SER A 77 -4.01 -22.47 -5.45
N LEU A 78 -2.99 -23.29 -5.73
CA LEU A 78 -2.55 -23.60 -7.11
C LEU A 78 -3.69 -24.11 -7.99
N GLY A 79 -4.61 -24.90 -7.41
CA GLY A 79 -5.80 -25.39 -8.12
C GLY A 79 -6.70 -24.26 -8.60
N LYS A 80 -6.94 -23.24 -7.77
CA LYS A 80 -7.75 -22.08 -8.15
C LYS A 80 -7.07 -21.25 -9.24
N LEU A 81 -5.75 -21.12 -9.16
CA LEU A 81 -4.96 -20.42 -10.17
C LEU A 81 -5.03 -21.15 -11.54
N MET A 82 -5.01 -22.49 -11.52
CA MET A 82 -5.17 -23.32 -12.73
C MET A 82 -6.57 -23.22 -13.35
N GLU A 83 -7.63 -23.08 -12.55
CA GLU A 83 -8.98 -22.77 -13.07
C GLU A 83 -9.01 -21.42 -13.76
N LEU A 84 -8.38 -20.42 -13.15
CA LEU A 84 -8.39 -19.03 -13.63
C LEU A 84 -7.34 -18.76 -14.72
N ARG A 85 -6.45 -19.72 -15.04
CA ARG A 85 -5.31 -19.51 -15.95
C ARG A 85 -5.70 -18.91 -17.30
N ARG A 86 -6.81 -19.36 -17.90
CA ARG A 86 -7.26 -18.86 -19.22
C ARG A 86 -7.75 -17.42 -19.12
N LEU A 87 -8.37 -17.05 -18.00
CA LEU A 87 -8.86 -15.70 -17.75
C LEU A 87 -7.68 -14.75 -17.47
N ILE A 88 -6.77 -15.17 -16.59
CA ILE A 88 -5.58 -14.39 -16.20
C ILE A 88 -4.65 -14.20 -17.39
N PHE A 89 -4.28 -15.27 -18.10
CA PHE A 89 -3.36 -15.16 -19.24
C PHE A 89 -4.04 -14.69 -20.52
N GLY A 90 -5.34 -14.91 -20.71
CA GLY A 90 -6.06 -14.39 -21.89
C GLY A 90 -6.44 -12.92 -21.74
N VAL A 91 -7.38 -12.65 -20.83
CA VAL A 91 -7.93 -11.31 -20.62
C VAL A 91 -6.93 -10.40 -19.93
N GLY A 92 -6.19 -10.91 -18.93
CA GLY A 92 -5.19 -10.12 -18.22
C GLY A 92 -4.04 -9.66 -19.12
N LEU A 93 -3.50 -10.53 -19.97
CA LEU A 93 -2.46 -10.11 -20.93
C LEU A 93 -3.01 -9.12 -21.96
N LEU A 94 -4.24 -9.29 -22.42
CA LEU A 94 -4.90 -8.34 -23.31
C LEU A 94 -5.08 -6.97 -22.63
N GLN A 95 -5.48 -6.93 -21.37
CA GLN A 95 -5.62 -5.71 -20.59
C GLN A 95 -4.27 -5.00 -20.41
N VAL A 96 -3.21 -5.72 -20.08
CA VAL A 96 -1.87 -5.15 -19.93
C VAL A 96 -1.35 -4.64 -21.27
N ALA A 97 -1.49 -5.40 -22.36
CA ALA A 97 -1.05 -4.99 -23.68
C ALA A 97 -1.77 -3.71 -24.15
N THR A 98 -3.08 -3.62 -23.91
CA THR A 98 -3.87 -2.44 -24.29
C THR A 98 -3.63 -1.24 -23.40
N THR A 99 -3.37 -1.44 -22.10
CA THR A 99 -3.07 -0.32 -21.18
C THR A 99 -1.64 0.18 -21.39
N SER A 100 -0.67 -0.72 -21.52
CA SER A 100 0.74 -0.38 -21.70
C SER A 100 1.03 0.16 -23.09
N GLY A 101 0.30 -0.29 -24.12
CA GLY A 101 0.41 0.27 -25.48
C GLY A 101 -0.25 1.64 -25.64
N ARG A 102 -0.92 2.17 -24.62
CA ARG A 102 -1.56 3.51 -24.61
C ARG A 102 -0.81 4.53 -23.75
N VAL A 103 0.27 4.13 -23.08
CA VAL A 103 1.24 5.00 -22.39
C VAL A 103 2.42 5.21 -23.30
#